data_AF-A0A9P6DS38-F1
#
_entry.id   AF-A0A9P6DS38-F1
#
_cell.length_a   1.000
_cell.length_b   1.000
_cell.length_c   1.000
_cell.angle_alpha   90.00
_cell.angle_beta   90.00
_cell.angle_gamma   90.00
#
_symmetry.space_group_name_H-M   'P 1'
#
loop_
_entity.id
_entity.type
_entity.pdbx_description
1 polymer ?
#
loop_
_entity_poly.entity_id
_entity_poly.type
_entity_poly.pdbx_seq_one_letter_code
_entity_poly.pdbx_strand_id
1 'polypeptide(L)' 'CKCLPAPWQLIEHRLFLCAPVFPKLAVKLDMLEFAASLFINLAPNEMAWAVMLTEFLST' A
#
# COMPACT_ATOMS: atom_id res chain seq x y z
N CYS A 1 1.37 18.34 32.17
CA CYS A 1 0.49 17.29 31.62
C CYS A 1 1.34 16.07 31.24
N LYS A 2 0.93 14.83 31.51
CA LYS A 2 1.54 13.61 30.92
C LYS A 2 0.98 13.36 29.50
N CYS A 3 0.90 14.42 28.71
CA CYS A 3 0.34 14.35 27.37
C CYS A 3 1.40 13.69 26.48
N LEU A 4 1.04 12.60 25.81
CA LEU A 4 1.89 12.00 24.78
C LEU A 4 2.12 13.03 23.65
N PRO A 5 3.26 12.99 22.95
CA PRO A 5 3.48 13.83 21.78
C PRO A 5 2.33 13.70 20.78
N ALA A 6 1.97 14.79 20.10
CA ALA A 6 0.86 14.81 19.15
C ALA A 6 0.87 13.64 18.13
N PRO A 7 2.02 13.21 17.58
CA PRO A 7 2.07 12.04 16.69
C PRO A 7 1.56 10.74 17.35
N TRP A 8 1.85 10.53 18.63
CA TRP A 8 1.40 9.34 19.37
C TRP A 8 -0.11 9.38 19.62
N GLN A 9 -0.62 10.56 19.98
CA GLN A 9 -2.06 10.74 20.17
C GLN A 9 -2.83 10.51 18.85
N LEU A 10 -2.29 10.96 17.72
CA LEU A 10 -2.88 10.77 16.40
C LEU A 10 -2.89 9.28 15.97
N ILE A 11 -1.80 8.55 16.22
CA ILE A 11 -1.72 7.12 15.90
C ILE A 11 -2.72 6.29 16.73
N GLU A 12 -2.85 6.56 18.03
CA GLU A 12 -3.84 5.86 18.87
C GLU A 12 -5.28 6.07 18.37
N HIS A 13 -5.56 7.23 17.78
CA HIS A 13 -6.87 7.57 17.20
C HIS A 13 -7.01 7.11 15.74
N ARG A 14 -6.03 6.38 15.19
CA ARG A 14 -5.95 5.96 13.77
C ARG A 14 -6.04 7.12 12.79
N LEU A 15 -5.63 8.31 13.21
CA LEU A 15 -5.58 9.51 12.39
C LEU A 15 -4.18 9.60 11.77
N PHE A 16 -4.05 9.19 10.52
CA PHE A 16 -2.81 9.41 9.78
C PHE A 16 -2.85 10.81 9.17
N LEU A 17 -1.75 11.56 9.32
CA LEU A 17 -1.62 12.94 8.83
C LEU A 17 -1.87 13.09 7.31
N CYS A 18 -1.93 11.98 6.57
CA CYS A 18 -2.20 11.92 5.14
C CYS A 18 -3.24 10.84 4.76
N ALA A 19 -4.09 10.39 5.70
CA ALA A 19 -5.17 9.48 5.33
C ALA A 19 -6.16 10.20 4.41
N PRO A 20 -6.56 9.60 3.28
CA PRO A 20 -7.63 10.17 2.46
C PRO A 20 -8.87 10.38 3.31
N VAL A 21 -9.40 11.61 3.35
CA VAL A 21 -10.60 11.97 4.14
C VAL A 21 -11.81 11.12 3.73
N PHE A 22 -11.83 10.69 2.46
CA PHE A 22 -12.81 9.76 1.91
C PHE A 22 -12.11 8.76 0.99
N PRO A 23 -11.65 7.61 1.49
CA PRO A 23 -11.09 6.57 0.63
C PRO A 23 -12.22 5.99 -0.22
N LYS A 24 -12.34 6.45 -1.47
CA LYS A 24 -13.34 5.92 -2.42
C LYS A 24 -12.95 4.56 -3.00
N LEU A 25 -11.70 4.16 -2.83
CA LEU A 25 -11.16 2.91 -3.33
C LEU A 25 -10.27 2.29 -2.24
N ALA A 26 -10.78 1.23 -1.61
CA ALA A 26 -9.96 0.39 -0.77
C ALA A 26 -9.21 -0.59 -1.69
N VAL A 27 -7.89 -0.42 -1.77
CA VAL A 27 -7.02 -1.34 -2.49
C VAL A 27 -6.60 -2.44 -1.50
N LYS A 28 -6.72 -3.72 -1.87
CA LYS A 28 -6.20 -4.81 -1.03
C LYS A 28 -4.69 -4.63 -0.84
N LEU A 29 -4.18 -4.96 0.34
CA LEU A 29 -2.74 -4.92 0.64
C LEU A 29 -1.94 -5.74 -0.39
N ASP A 30 -2.47 -6.89 -0.80
CA ASP A 30 -1.90 -7.78 -1.83
C ASP A 30 -1.68 -7.06 -3.17
N MET A 31 -2.55 -6.12 -3.53
CA MET A 31 -2.43 -5.35 -4.77
C MET A 31 -1.36 -4.24 -4.66
N LEU A 32 -1.07 -3.78 -3.44
CA LEU A 32 0.05 -2.87 -3.19
C LEU A 32 1.40 -3.62 -3.27
N GLU A 33 1.45 -4.86 -2.78
CA GLU A 33 2.61 -5.75 -2.90
C GLU A 33 2.88 -6.13 -4.36
N PHE A 34 1.83 -6.46 -5.13
CA PHE A 34 1.92 -6.66 -6.57
C PHE A 34 2.51 -5.44 -7.29
N ALA A 35 2.00 -4.22 -7.00
CA ALA A 35 2.50 -2.99 -7.61
C ALA A 35 3.98 -2.75 -7.28
N ALA A 36 4.38 -2.95 -6.02
CA ALA A 36 5.78 -2.81 -5.61
C ALA A 36 6.71 -3.77 -6.37
N SER A 37 6.32 -5.05 -6.47
CA SER A 37 7.05 -6.07 -7.21
C SER A 37 7.13 -5.77 -8.71
N LEU A 38 6.08 -5.21 -9.29
CA LEU A 38 6.07 -4.74 -10.67
C LEU A 38 7.07 -3.60 -10.90
N PHE A 39 7.10 -2.59 -10.00
CA PHE A 39 8.00 -1.44 -10.13
C PHE A 39 9.48 -1.81 -9.96
N ILE A 40 9.79 -2.84 -9.18
CA ILE A 40 11.17 -3.37 -9.07
C ILE A 40 11.61 -4.00 -10.40
N ASN A 41 10.68 -4.61 -11.13
CA ASN A 41 10.93 -5.28 -12.40
C ASN A 41 10.72 -4.38 -13.63
N LEU A 42 10.54 -3.06 -13.46
CA LEU A 42 10.11 -2.11 -14.50
C LEU A 42 11.05 -1.93 -15.71
N ALA A 43 12.22 -2.57 -15.75
CA ALA A 43 12.94 -2.72 -17.02
C ALA A 43 11.99 -3.43 -18.01
N PRO A 44 11.96 -3.09 -19.31
CA PRO A 44 10.89 -3.52 -20.21
C PRO A 44 11.00 -5.03 -20.49
N ASN A 45 10.52 -5.84 -19.56
CA ASN A 45 10.46 -7.28 -19.64
C ASN A 45 8.98 -7.66 -19.66
N GLU A 46 8.39 -7.64 -20.85
CA GLU A 46 6.98 -8.06 -21.05
C GLU A 46 6.65 -9.40 -20.36
N MET A 47 7.65 -10.28 -20.21
CA MET A 47 7.55 -11.51 -19.43
C MET A 47 7.38 -11.33 -17.91
N ALA A 48 8.04 -10.37 -17.24
CA ALA A 48 7.91 -10.25 -15.79
C ALA A 48 6.56 -9.64 -15.40
N TRP A 49 6.01 -8.72 -16.20
CA TRP A 49 4.64 -8.26 -15.99
C TRP A 49 3.63 -9.42 -16.03
N ALA A 50 3.73 -10.30 -17.04
CA ALA A 50 2.82 -11.44 -17.20
C ALA A 50 2.96 -12.46 -16.05
N VAL A 51 4.19 -12.74 -15.61
CA VAL A 51 4.46 -13.65 -14.48
C VAL A 51 3.87 -13.09 -13.19
N MET A 52 4.19 -11.85 -12.85
CA MET A 52 3.69 -11.20 -11.62
C MET A 52 2.15 -11.14 -11.59
N LEU A 53 1.52 -10.88 -12.74
CA LEU A 53 0.06 -10.82 -12.83
C LEU A 53 -0.57 -12.20 -12.63
N THR A 54 0.03 -13.24 -13.20
CA THR A 54 -0.45 -14.61 -13.04
C THR A 54 -0.35 -15.07 -11.60
N GLU A 55 0.74 -14.73 -10.91
CA GLU A 55 0.92 -15.02 -9.48
C GLU A 55 -0.15 -14.31 -8.62
N PHE A 56 -0.36 -13.00 -8.84
CA PHE A 56 -1.38 -12.22 -8.11
C PHE A 56 -2.81 -12.75 -8.30
N LEU A 57 -3.14 -13.26 -9.49
CA LEU A 57 -4.48 -13.81 -9.77
C LEU A 57 -4.67 -15.25 -9.29
N SER A 58 -3.60 -15.93 -8.87
CA SER A 58 -3.63 -17.32 -8.40
C SER A 58 -3.81 -17.49 -6.89
N THR A 59 -3.74 -16.39 -6.13
CA THR A 59 -4.08 -16.25 -4.70
C THR A 59 -5.55 -15.88 -4.49
#